data_AF-A0A9D6JJQ1-F1
#
_entry.id   AF-A0A9D6JJQ1-F1
#
_cell.length_a   1.000
_cell.length_b   1.000
_cell.length_c   1.000
_cell.angle_alpha   90.00
_cell.angle_beta   90.00
_cell.angle_gamma   90.00
#
_symmetry.space_group_name_H-M   'P 1'
#
loop_
_entity.id
_entity.type
_entity.pdbx_description
1 polymer ?
#
loop_
_entity_poly.entity_id
_entity_poly.type
_entity_poly.pdbx_seq_one_letter_code
_entity_poly.pdbx_strand_id
1 'polypeptide(L)' 'MPDLPGCVATGHTIEEAEREIREAIEFHIEGLREDGLLIPQPASIVEYLEIAV' A
#
# COMPACT_ATOMS: atom_id res chain seq x y z
N MET A 1 1.96 4.67 -1.41
CA MET A 1 1.08 4.46 -0.24
C MET A 1 1.54 5.35 0.90
N PRO A 2 0.67 6.01 1.68
CA PRO A 2 1.10 6.90 2.76
C PRO A 2 1.76 6.16 3.93
N ASP A 3 1.25 4.96 4.26
CA ASP A 3 1.73 4.17 5.41
C ASP A 3 3.05 3.44 5.16
N LEU A 4 3.40 3.16 3.90
CA LEU A 4 4.73 2.71 3.48
C LEU A 4 5.26 3.67 2.43
N PRO A 5 5.95 4.76 2.85
CA PRO A 5 6.57 5.69 1.93
C PRO A 5 7.54 4.97 0.98
N GLY A 6 7.38 5.20 -0.33
CA GLY A 6 8.17 4.53 -1.37
C GLY A 6 7.57 3.23 -1.90
N CYS A 7 6.53 2.67 -1.28
CA CYS A 7 5.78 1.54 -1.83
C CYS A 7 4.80 2.05 -2.92
N VAL A 8 5.12 1.73 -4.18
CA VAL A 8 4.40 2.16 -5.40
C VAL A 8 4.28 0.97 -6.34
N ALA A 9 3.13 0.84 -6.99
CA ALA A 9 2.89 -0.15 -8.03
C ALA A 9 2.02 0.45 -9.15
N THR A 10 2.07 -0.17 -10.33
CA THR A 10 1.34 0.26 -11.53
C THR A 10 0.80 -0.95 -12.27
N GLY A 11 -0.34 -0.82 -12.95
CA GLY A 11 -0.93 -1.85 -13.80
C GLY A 11 -1.64 -1.25 -15.00
N HIS A 12 -1.95 -2.07 -16.02
CA HIS A 12 -2.72 -1.63 -17.18
C HIS A 12 -4.22 -1.53 -16.89
N THR A 13 -4.68 -2.26 -15.88
CA THR A 13 -6.03 -2.14 -15.32
C THR A 13 -5.98 -1.79 -13.83
N ILE A 14 -7.13 -1.41 -13.27
CA ILE A 14 -7.27 -1.15 -11.84
C ILE A 14 -6.97 -2.43 -11.06
N GLU A 15 -7.53 -3.57 -11.49
CA GLU A 15 -7.34 -4.87 -10.84
C GLU A 15 -5.88 -5.31 -10.85
N GLU A 16 -5.16 -5.04 -11.95
CA GLU A 16 -3.72 -5.28 -11.99
C GLU A 16 -2.99 -4.38 -11.01
N ALA A 17 -3.22 -3.07 -11.05
CA ALA A 17 -2.56 -2.14 -10.12
C ALA A 17 -2.81 -2.50 -8.64
N GLU A 18 -4.03 -2.94 -8.30
CA GLU A 18 -4.43 -3.40 -6.96
C GLU A 18 -3.73 -4.71 -6.56
N ARG A 19 -3.54 -5.64 -7.49
CA ARG A 19 -2.78 -6.87 -7.23
C ARG A 19 -1.31 -6.54 -7.00
N GLU A 20 -0.70 -5.77 -7.91
CA GLU A 20 0.72 -5.42 -7.84
C GLU A 20 1.04 -4.63 -6.56
N ILE A 21 0.18 -3.71 -6.12
CA ILE A 21 0.42 -2.98 -4.86
C ILE A 21 0.33 -3.90 -3.64
N ARG A 22 -0.56 -4.91 -3.65
CA ARG A 22 -0.67 -5.88 -2.56
C ARG A 22 0.61 -6.71 -2.43
N GLU A 23 1.11 -7.20 -3.54
CA GLU A 23 2.36 -7.98 -3.58
C GLU A 23 3.56 -7.10 -3.15
N ALA A 24 3.62 -5.85 -3.61
CA ALA A 24 4.67 -4.91 -3.20
C ALA A 24 4.66 -4.61 -1.69
N ILE A 25 3.48 -4.52 -1.07
CA ILE A 25 3.34 -4.34 0.38
C ILE A 25 3.85 -5.58 1.12
N GLU A 26 3.42 -6.77 0.71
CA GLU A 26 3.84 -8.04 1.32
C GLU A 26 5.36 -8.21 1.26
N PHE A 27 5.95 -7.99 0.09
CA PHE A 27 7.39 -8.04 -0.12
C PHE A 27 8.15 -7.04 0.77
N HIS A 28 7.66 -5.79 0.88
CA HIS A 28 8.32 -4.79 1.71
C HIS A 28 8.26 -5.14 3.20
N ILE A 29 7.13 -5.65 3.67
CA ILE A 29 6.97 -6.09 5.07
C ILE A 29 7.90 -7.28 5.36
N GLU A 30 8.03 -8.23 4.43
CA GLU A 30 8.97 -9.35 4.58
C GLU A 30 10.41 -8.84 4.71
N GLY A 31 10.86 -7.95 3.82
CA GLY A 31 12.18 -7.33 3.92
C GLY A 31 12.43 -6.62 5.25
N LEU A 32 11.45 -5.85 5.75
CA LEU A 32 11.55 -5.21 7.07
C LEU A 32 11.72 -6.24 8.21
N ARG A 33 11.06 -7.40 8.12
CA ARG A 33 11.16 -8.47 9.12
C ARG A 33 12.52 -9.16 9.07
N GLU A 34 13.03 -9.41 7.87
CA GLU A 34 14.37 -10.00 7.66
C GLU A 34 15.47 -9.08 8.19
N ASP A 35 15.34 -7.77 7.97
CA ASP A 35 16.26 -6.76 8.48
C ASP A 35 16.11 -6.48 9.98
N GLY A 36 15.11 -7.08 10.66
CA GLY A 36 14.82 -6.86 12.07
C GLY A 36 14.29 -5.45 12.38
N LEU A 37 13.76 -4.76 11.38
CA LEU A 37 13.20 -3.42 11.48
C LEU A 37 11.75 -3.47 11.97
N LEU A 38 11.30 -2.36 12.56
CA LEU A 38 9.91 -2.23 12.98
C LEU A 38 9.00 -2.07 11.77
N ILE A 39 7.95 -2.88 11.72
CA ILE A 39 6.87 -2.75 10.74
C ILE A 39 6.00 -1.57 11.18
N PRO A 40 5.83 -0.52 10.35
CA PRO A 40 4.98 0.60 10.70
C PRO A 40 3.51 0.15 10.81
N GLN A 41 2.79 0.75 11.77
CA GLN A 41 1.36 0.49 11.93
C GLN A 41 0.57 1.22 10.84
N PRO A 42 -0.49 0.61 10.27
CA PRO A 42 -1.37 1.29 9.34
C PRO A 42 -2.06 2.46 10.04
N ALA A 43 -2.03 3.64 9.40
CA ALA A 43 -2.57 4.89 9.94
C ALA A 43 -3.50 5.59 8.94
N SER A 44 -3.47 5.20 7.67
CA SER A 44 -4.27 5.82 6.62
C SER A 44 -5.73 5.35 6.70
N ILE A 45 -6.65 6.30 6.83
CA ILE A 45 -8.09 6.08 6.74
C ILE A 45 -8.60 6.86 5.54
N VAL A 46 -9.35 6.20 4.65
CA VAL A 46 -9.95 6.80 3.47
C VAL A 46 -11.46 6.75 3.61
N GLU A 47 -12.11 7.90 3.47
CA GLU A 47 -13.57 8.02 3.42
C GLU A 47 -13.96 8.68 2.10
N TYR A 48 -14.85 8.05 1.35
CA TYR A 48 -15.40 8.61 0.11
C TYR A 48 -16.67 9.39 0.44
N LEU A 49 -16.66 10.69 0.17
CA LEU A 49 -17.83 11.57 0.34
C LEU A 49 -18.38 11.93 -1.03
N GLU A 50 -19.62 11.55 -1.31
CA GLU A 50 -20.34 12.01 -2.49
C GLU A 50 -20.93 13.39 -2.21
N ILE A 51 -20.50 14.40 -2.98
CA ILE A 51 -21.06 15.75 -2.92
C ILE A 51 -22.09 15.88 -4.03
N ALA A 52 -23.37 16.02 -3.69
CA ALA A 52 -24.41 16.39 -4.65
C ALA A 52 -24.26 17.88 -5.00
N VAL A 53 -24.18 18.18 -6.30
CA VAL A 53 -24.17 19.56 -6.85
C VAL A 53 -25.56 19.95 -7.31
#